data_AF-A0A512NC29-F1
#
_entry.id   AF-A0A512NC29-F1
#
_cell.length_a   1.000
_cell.length_b   1.000
_cell.length_c   1.000
_cell.angle_alpha   90.00
_cell.angle_beta   90.00
_cell.angle_gamma   90.00
#
_symmetry.space_group_name_H-M   'P 1'
#
loop_
_entity.id
_entity.type
_entity.pdbx_description
1 polymer ?
#
loop_
_entity_poly.entity_id
_entity_poly.type
_entity_poly.pdbx_seq_one_letter_code
_entity_poly.pdbx_strand_id
1 'polypeptide(L)'
;MAHLLGRPLTLLAGLIGFTGPAMAGAAGWSLEANVRDPSYAMAEPTSTNLNIDVVVLSCEQGPERRGLQLRLYLSDAGPLAPKVATTALKDDPRVELVVDGVSRPAELLFADNFVVVADSADGTMPLLSDAFLDKLQSGRRLELKFDLVQEPRDQAPSFDASAVVDLQAGVGSRAVAAVRHCADGSTQHLAETPRPSR
;
A
#
# COMPACT_ATOMS: atom_id res chain seq x y z
N MET A 1 -78.04 18.67 8.35
CA MET A 1 -78.08 17.71 7.23
C MET A 1 -76.65 17.39 6.82
N ALA A 2 -76.31 16.11 6.86
CA ALA A 2 -75.27 15.37 6.13
C ALA A 2 -73.81 15.88 6.09
N HIS A 3 -72.95 15.01 6.63
CA HIS A 3 -71.49 14.89 6.51
C HIS A 3 -70.97 14.72 5.07
N LEU A 4 -69.68 15.03 4.83
CA LEU A 4 -68.63 14.19 4.19
C LEU A 4 -67.34 15.04 4.05
N LEU A 5 -66.33 14.82 4.91
CA LEU A 5 -65.13 13.99 4.69
C LEU A 5 -64.09 14.59 3.73
N GLY A 6 -63.05 15.21 4.31
CA GLY A 6 -61.77 15.50 3.65
C GLY A 6 -60.64 15.30 4.66
N ARG A 7 -59.89 14.20 4.54
CA ARG A 7 -58.81 13.79 5.45
C ARG A 7 -57.54 14.66 5.27
N PRO A 8 -56.71 14.83 6.30
CA PRO A 8 -55.46 15.59 6.22
C PRO A 8 -54.35 14.73 5.57
N LEU A 9 -53.56 15.34 4.69
CA LEU A 9 -52.32 14.75 4.16
C LEU A 9 -51.15 15.19 5.05
N THR A 10 -50.72 14.32 5.94
CA THR A 10 -49.50 14.49 6.74
C THR A 10 -48.31 14.09 5.86
N LEU A 11 -47.58 15.07 5.33
CA LEU A 11 -46.29 14.83 4.66
C LEU A 11 -45.18 14.80 5.71
N LEU A 12 -44.84 13.60 6.18
CA LEU A 12 -43.56 13.31 6.83
C LEU A 12 -42.48 13.29 5.74
N ALA A 13 -41.75 14.39 5.59
CA ALA A 13 -40.49 14.39 4.86
C ALA A 13 -39.43 13.70 5.72
N GLY A 14 -39.25 12.40 5.49
CA GLY A 14 -38.19 11.61 6.09
C GLY A 14 -36.81 12.13 5.65
N LEU A 15 -36.00 12.53 6.62
CA LEU A 15 -34.56 12.67 6.49
C LEU A 15 -33.98 11.32 6.07
N ILE A 16 -33.73 11.12 4.77
CA ILE A 16 -32.83 10.08 4.31
C ILE A 16 -31.42 10.63 4.50
N GLY A 17 -30.90 10.50 5.71
CA GLY A 17 -29.46 10.55 5.91
C GLY A 17 -28.88 9.37 5.14
N PHE A 18 -28.16 9.65 4.04
CA PHE A 18 -27.25 8.68 3.47
C PHE A 18 -26.12 8.47 4.48
N THR A 19 -26.34 7.61 5.46
CA THR A 19 -25.24 6.88 6.09
C THR A 19 -24.74 5.92 5.01
N GLY A 20 -23.88 6.44 4.13
CA GLY A 20 -22.98 5.55 3.40
C GLY A 20 -22.26 4.69 4.43
N PRO A 21 -22.01 3.40 4.15
CA PRO A 21 -21.25 2.59 5.08
C PRO A 21 -19.90 3.29 5.26
N ALA A 22 -19.67 3.82 6.46
CA ALA A 22 -18.32 4.04 6.93
C ALA A 22 -17.65 2.68 6.78
N MET A 23 -16.67 2.57 5.88
CA MET A 23 -15.80 1.40 5.79
C MET A 23 -14.99 1.36 7.09
N ALA A 24 -15.62 0.90 8.15
CA ALA A 24 -15.00 0.65 9.43
C ALA A 24 -14.07 -0.54 9.24
N GLY A 25 -12.77 -0.26 9.17
CA GLY A 25 -11.68 -1.19 9.44
C GLY A 25 -11.83 -2.58 8.80
N ALA A 26 -11.56 -2.68 7.50
CA ALA A 26 -11.04 -3.95 7.01
C ALA A 26 -9.64 -4.10 7.61
N ALA A 27 -9.56 -4.64 8.83
CA ALA A 27 -8.30 -4.92 9.47
C ALA A 27 -7.55 -5.94 8.61
N GLY A 28 -6.51 -5.47 7.90
CA GLY A 28 -5.64 -6.29 7.08
C GLY A 28 -5.74 -6.05 5.58
N TRP A 29 -5.22 -7.02 4.82
CA TRP A 29 -5.07 -6.86 3.38
C TRP A 29 -6.41 -6.99 2.64
N SER A 30 -6.61 -6.09 1.68
CA SER A 30 -7.71 -6.06 0.73
C SER A 30 -7.16 -6.07 -0.69
N LEU A 31 -7.77 -6.87 -1.57
CA LEU A 31 -7.42 -6.92 -2.99
C LEU A 31 -8.21 -5.89 -3.80
N GLU A 32 -7.70 -5.57 -4.98
CA GLU A 32 -8.47 -4.94 -6.04
C GLU A 32 -9.84 -5.64 -6.21
N ALA A 33 -10.92 -4.87 -6.15
CA ALA A 33 -12.26 -5.41 -6.10
C ALA A 33 -12.80 -5.76 -7.49
N ASN A 34 -13.55 -6.86 -7.58
CA ASN A 34 -14.29 -7.27 -8.78
C ASN A 34 -13.43 -7.54 -10.03
N VAL A 35 -12.16 -7.91 -9.86
CA VAL A 35 -11.27 -8.34 -10.94
C VAL A 35 -10.82 -9.79 -10.75
N ARG A 36 -10.53 -10.46 -11.86
CA ARG A 36 -10.04 -11.85 -11.85
C ARG A 36 -8.56 -11.93 -11.45
N ASP A 37 -7.77 -11.01 -11.99
CA ASP A 37 -6.31 -10.97 -11.84
C ASP A 37 -5.93 -9.61 -11.20
N PRO A 38 -5.90 -9.52 -9.86
CA PRO A 38 -5.64 -8.28 -9.14
C PRO A 38 -4.25 -7.72 -9.47
N SER A 39 -4.19 -6.44 -9.79
CA SER A 39 -2.95 -5.70 -10.03
C SER A 39 -2.39 -5.08 -8.76
N TYR A 40 -3.20 -4.95 -7.69
CA TYR A 40 -2.74 -4.41 -6.41
C TYR A 40 -3.48 -5.01 -5.21
N ALA A 41 -2.86 -4.86 -4.05
CA ALA A 41 -3.44 -5.12 -2.73
C ALA A 41 -3.03 -4.00 -1.77
N MET A 42 -3.91 -3.70 -0.81
CA MET A 42 -3.72 -2.60 0.13
C MET A 42 -4.00 -3.03 1.57
N ALA A 43 -3.29 -2.42 2.52
CA ALA A 43 -3.51 -2.59 3.96
C ALA A 43 -3.22 -1.28 4.69
N GLU A 44 -4.01 -1.00 5.72
CA GLU A 44 -3.69 0.06 6.69
C GLU A 44 -2.64 -0.46 7.69
N PRO A 45 -1.66 0.36 8.12
CA PRO A 45 -0.78 -0.02 9.20
C PRO A 45 -1.56 -0.30 10.49
N THR A 46 -1.24 -1.39 11.19
CA THR A 46 -1.81 -1.69 12.52
C THR A 46 -1.21 -0.80 13.61
N SER A 47 -0.05 -0.21 13.35
CA SER A 47 0.59 0.81 14.18
C SER A 47 1.55 1.62 13.33
N THR A 48 1.56 2.94 13.47
CA THR A 48 2.58 3.80 12.86
C THR A 48 2.72 5.11 13.64
N ASN A 49 3.93 5.68 13.65
CA ASN A 49 4.17 7.06 14.08
C ASN A 49 4.48 8.00 12.89
N LEU A 50 4.14 7.56 11.67
CA LEU A 50 4.31 8.28 10.42
C LEU A 50 2.94 8.67 9.85
N ASN A 51 2.94 9.59 8.90
CA ASN A 51 1.76 9.97 8.12
C ASN A 51 1.50 8.98 6.97
N ILE A 52 1.37 7.69 7.27
CA ILE A 52 1.07 6.65 6.28
C ILE A 52 -0.38 6.21 6.49
N ASP A 53 -1.23 6.45 5.50
CA ASP A 53 -2.63 6.02 5.53
C ASP A 53 -2.72 4.56 5.06
N VAL A 54 -2.07 4.23 3.95
CA VAL A 54 -2.19 2.93 3.29
C VAL A 54 -0.86 2.45 2.73
N VAL A 55 -0.56 1.18 2.95
CA VAL A 55 0.52 0.44 2.30
C VAL A 55 -0.06 -0.37 1.14
N VAL A 56 0.51 -0.21 -0.05
CA VAL A 56 0.06 -0.87 -1.27
C VAL A 56 1.17 -1.74 -1.85
N LEU A 57 0.86 -3.00 -2.15
CA LEU A 57 1.64 -3.81 -3.07
C LEU A 57 1.03 -3.65 -4.47
N SER A 58 1.81 -3.12 -5.41
CA SER A 58 1.36 -2.81 -6.77
C SER A 58 2.19 -3.57 -7.80
N CYS A 59 1.54 -4.22 -8.75
CA CYS A 59 2.17 -4.86 -9.90
C CYS A 59 2.44 -3.82 -10.99
N GLU A 60 3.71 -3.67 -11.36
CA GLU A 60 4.18 -2.63 -12.28
C GLU A 60 4.95 -3.26 -13.44
N GLN A 61 4.87 -2.63 -14.62
CA GLN A 61 5.64 -3.03 -15.79
C GLN A 61 6.96 -2.26 -15.84
N GLY A 62 8.07 -3.00 -15.71
CA GLY A 62 9.42 -2.49 -15.87
C GLY A 62 9.93 -2.61 -17.29
N PRO A 63 11.18 -2.19 -17.53
CA PRO A 63 11.81 -2.31 -18.84
C PRO A 63 11.86 -3.75 -19.36
N GLU A 64 12.14 -4.73 -18.50
CA GLU A 64 12.34 -6.12 -18.90
C GLU A 64 11.21 -7.03 -18.41
N ARG A 65 10.63 -6.75 -17.24
CA ARG A 65 9.64 -7.61 -16.61
C ARG A 65 8.59 -6.86 -15.81
N ARG A 66 7.50 -7.56 -15.49
CA ARG A 66 6.61 -7.12 -14.41
C ARG A 66 7.24 -7.45 -13.05
N GLY A 67 6.97 -6.61 -12.07
CA GLY A 67 7.42 -6.80 -10.69
C GLY A 67 6.54 -6.06 -9.70
N LEU A 68 6.74 -6.30 -8.41
CA LEU A 68 5.94 -5.65 -7.37
C LEU A 68 6.68 -4.49 -6.72
N GLN A 69 5.98 -3.37 -6.53
CA GLN A 69 6.42 -2.24 -5.72
C GLN A 69 5.68 -2.20 -4.39
N LEU A 70 6.39 -1.83 -3.32
CA LEU A 70 5.76 -1.39 -2.07
C LEU A 70 5.61 0.13 -2.12
N ARG A 71 4.37 0.63 -2.08
CA ARG A 71 4.05 2.05 -2.09
C ARG A 71 3.40 2.45 -0.77
N LEU A 72 3.88 3.54 -0.20
CA LEU A 72 3.35 4.15 1.02
C LEU A 72 2.56 5.39 0.62
N TYR A 73 1.24 5.30 0.67
CA TYR A 73 0.37 6.45 0.47
C TYR A 73 0.29 7.24 1.76
N LEU A 74 0.65 8.50 1.66
CA LEU A 74 0.77 9.36 2.81
C LEU A 74 -0.55 10.06 3.09
N SER A 75 -0.84 10.28 4.37
CA SER A 75 -1.79 11.31 4.78
C SER A 75 -1.26 12.69 4.34
N ASP A 76 -2.01 13.74 4.67
CA ASP A 76 -1.49 15.11 4.68
C ASP A 76 -0.17 15.26 5.49
N ALA A 77 0.31 16.49 5.66
CA ALA A 77 1.65 16.81 6.17
C ALA A 77 2.14 15.93 7.33
N GLY A 78 3.33 15.34 7.18
CA GLY A 78 3.97 14.56 8.23
C GLY A 78 5.41 14.14 7.90
N PRO A 79 6.05 13.32 8.75
CA PRO A 79 7.50 13.10 8.76
C PRO A 79 8.05 12.41 7.50
N LEU A 80 7.24 11.61 6.79
CA LEU A 80 7.67 10.91 5.57
C LEU A 80 7.59 11.79 4.30
N ALA A 81 7.11 13.04 4.40
CA ALA A 81 7.19 14.07 3.36
C ALA A 81 6.71 15.40 3.96
N PRO A 82 7.53 16.09 4.77
CA PRO A 82 7.07 17.25 5.50
C PRO A 82 6.80 18.41 4.52
N LYS A 83 5.54 18.90 4.49
CA LYS A 83 5.17 20.09 3.72
C LYS A 83 5.80 21.38 4.27
N VAL A 84 6.26 21.34 5.52
CA VAL A 84 6.94 22.45 6.22
C VAL A 84 8.21 21.91 6.86
N ALA A 85 9.35 22.54 6.61
CA ALA A 85 10.67 22.13 7.10
C ALA A 85 10.87 22.42 8.60
N THR A 86 9.98 21.91 9.46
CA THR A 86 10.08 22.06 10.93
C THR A 86 11.04 21.05 11.57
N THR A 87 11.41 20.00 10.85
CA THR A 87 12.29 18.92 11.32
C THR A 87 13.49 18.83 10.40
N ALA A 88 14.70 18.78 10.96
CA ALA A 88 15.92 18.53 10.21
C ALA A 88 15.94 17.07 9.73
N LEU A 89 15.54 16.84 8.48
CA LEU A 89 15.62 15.53 7.85
C LEU A 89 17.06 15.21 7.44
N LYS A 90 17.37 13.91 7.39
CA LYS A 90 18.61 13.40 6.80
C LYS A 90 18.61 13.62 5.29
N ASP A 91 19.79 13.91 4.76
CA ASP A 91 20.00 13.97 3.31
C ASP A 91 19.93 12.57 2.67
N ASP A 92 20.23 11.53 3.44
CA ASP A 92 20.17 10.12 3.04
C ASP A 92 19.36 9.30 4.06
N PRO A 93 18.01 9.35 4.01
CA PRO A 93 17.16 8.62 4.93
C PRO A 93 17.25 7.11 4.66
N ARG A 94 17.31 6.31 5.72
CA ARG A 94 17.41 4.85 5.61
C ARG A 94 16.09 4.18 5.95
N VAL A 95 15.81 3.08 5.28
CA VAL A 95 14.69 2.18 5.64
C VAL A 95 15.15 0.75 5.72
N GLU A 96 14.65 0.03 6.71
CA GLU A 96 14.76 -1.41 6.82
C GLU A 96 13.39 -2.06 6.68
N LEU A 97 13.34 -3.10 5.84
CA LEU A 97 12.22 -4.00 5.69
C LEU A 97 12.42 -5.18 6.65
N VAL A 98 11.58 -5.28 7.67
CA VAL A 98 11.66 -6.32 8.69
C VAL A 98 10.45 -7.25 8.60
N VAL A 99 10.67 -8.51 8.23
CA VAL A 99 9.62 -9.54 8.26
C VAL A 99 9.94 -10.55 9.34
N ASP A 100 9.05 -10.68 10.33
CA ASP A 100 9.20 -11.59 11.47
C ASP A 100 10.58 -11.49 12.16
N GLY A 101 11.13 -10.28 12.25
CA GLY A 101 12.42 -9.98 12.88
C GLY A 101 13.64 -10.13 11.96
N VAL A 102 13.48 -10.62 10.73
CA VAL A 102 14.55 -10.66 9.73
C VAL A 102 14.58 -9.33 8.98
N SER A 103 15.65 -8.56 9.19
CA SER A 103 15.83 -7.23 8.59
C SER A 103 16.63 -7.27 7.29
N ARG A 104 16.26 -6.41 6.34
CA ARG A 104 17.02 -6.08 5.13
C ARG A 104 16.98 -4.57 4.85
N PRO A 105 18.08 -3.97 4.39
CA PRO A 105 18.06 -2.58 3.94
C PRO A 105 17.20 -2.46 2.67
N ALA A 106 16.59 -1.30 2.49
CA ALA A 106 15.86 -0.91 1.30
C ALA A 106 16.07 0.59 1.01
N GLU A 107 15.70 1.00 -0.20
CA GLU A 107 15.73 2.37 -0.67
C GLU A 107 14.37 3.04 -0.46
N LEU A 108 14.39 4.36 -0.20
CA LEU A 108 13.22 5.24 -0.22
C LEU A 108 13.26 6.13 -1.45
N LEU A 109 12.24 6.01 -2.31
CA LEU A 109 12.10 6.85 -3.49
C LEU A 109 10.80 7.64 -3.40
N PHE A 110 10.91 8.97 -3.34
CA PHE A 110 9.78 9.87 -3.18
C PHE A 110 9.14 10.18 -4.54
N ALA A 111 7.84 9.91 -4.66
CA ALA A 111 6.99 10.39 -5.74
C ALA A 111 6.05 11.49 -5.23
N ASP A 112 5.22 12.06 -6.10
CA ASP A 112 4.35 13.20 -5.75
C ASP A 112 3.36 12.89 -4.61
N ASN A 113 2.76 11.69 -4.61
CA ASN A 113 1.69 11.30 -3.70
C ASN A 113 1.94 10.01 -2.91
N PHE A 114 3.09 9.37 -3.12
CA PHE A 114 3.49 8.18 -2.39
C PHE A 114 5.01 8.07 -2.30
N VAL A 115 5.48 7.23 -1.39
CA VAL A 115 6.90 6.83 -1.30
C VAL A 115 7.03 5.38 -1.69
N VAL A 116 7.95 5.06 -2.57
CA VAL A 116 8.30 3.68 -2.92
C VAL A 116 9.38 3.17 -1.97
N VAL A 117 9.18 1.96 -1.46
CA VAL A 117 10.20 1.21 -0.71
C VAL A 117 10.62 0.00 -1.55
N ALA A 118 11.92 -0.16 -1.78
CA ALA A 118 12.44 -1.18 -2.68
C ALA A 118 13.75 -1.80 -2.18
N ASP A 119 13.90 -3.13 -2.29
CA ASP A 119 15.16 -3.85 -2.04
C ASP A 119 15.77 -4.42 -3.35
N SER A 120 15.20 -4.06 -4.49
CA SER A 120 15.62 -4.49 -5.83
C SER A 120 15.20 -3.47 -6.90
N ALA A 121 15.56 -3.73 -8.16
CA ALA A 121 15.14 -2.92 -9.30
C ALA A 121 15.10 -3.75 -10.61
N ASP A 122 14.32 -3.28 -11.58
CA ASP A 122 14.40 -3.66 -13.00
C ASP A 122 14.77 -2.40 -13.80
N GLY A 123 16.04 -2.31 -14.21
CA GLY A 123 16.60 -1.07 -14.75
C GLY A 123 16.46 0.09 -13.75
N THR A 124 15.75 1.15 -14.13
CA THR A 124 15.47 2.30 -13.26
C THR A 124 14.18 2.15 -12.44
N MET A 125 13.43 1.06 -12.62
CA MET A 125 12.19 0.84 -11.90
C MET A 125 12.48 0.17 -10.56
N PRO A 126 12.23 0.84 -9.41
CA PRO A 126 12.42 0.22 -8.10
C PRO A 126 11.40 -0.90 -7.90
N LEU A 127 11.82 -2.01 -7.29
CA LEU A 127 11.04 -3.23 -7.12
C LEU A 127 11.33 -3.91 -5.78
N LEU A 128 10.45 -4.83 -5.39
CA LEU A 128 10.73 -5.82 -4.37
C LEU A 128 11.40 -7.05 -4.99
N SER A 129 12.39 -7.60 -4.29
CA SER A 129 13.04 -8.86 -4.67
C SER A 129 12.10 -10.04 -4.46
N ASP A 130 12.24 -11.09 -5.28
CA ASP A 130 11.43 -12.31 -5.14
C ASP A 130 11.63 -12.96 -3.75
N ALA A 131 12.86 -12.90 -3.23
CA ALA A 131 13.19 -13.37 -1.88
C ALA A 131 12.53 -12.53 -0.77
N PHE A 132 12.17 -11.28 -1.02
CA PHE A 132 11.35 -10.48 -0.11
C PHE A 132 9.87 -10.78 -0.25
N LEU A 133 9.38 -10.95 -1.47
CA LEU A 133 8.00 -11.35 -1.74
C LEU A 133 7.65 -12.71 -1.12
N ASP A 134 8.57 -13.68 -1.13
CA ASP A 134 8.40 -14.96 -0.45
C ASP A 134 8.18 -14.77 1.07
N LYS A 135 8.96 -13.88 1.68
CA LYS A 135 8.83 -13.57 3.11
C LYS A 135 7.53 -12.84 3.40
N LEU A 136 7.13 -11.87 2.57
CA LEU A 136 5.84 -11.18 2.73
C LEU A 136 4.66 -12.15 2.65
N GLN A 137 4.70 -13.11 1.73
CA GLN A 137 3.62 -14.06 1.55
C GLN A 137 3.50 -15.05 2.73
N SER A 138 4.62 -15.52 3.29
CA SER A 138 4.62 -16.51 4.38
C SER A 138 4.68 -15.91 5.79
N GLY A 139 5.11 -14.66 5.90
CA GLY A 139 5.41 -14.00 7.18
C GLY A 139 4.16 -13.52 7.89
N ARG A 140 4.28 -13.18 9.18
CA ARG A 140 3.13 -12.71 9.98
C ARG A 140 3.10 -11.21 10.14
N ARG A 141 4.27 -10.58 10.26
CA ARG A 141 4.41 -9.16 10.51
C ARG A 141 5.45 -8.56 9.58
N LEU A 142 5.05 -7.50 8.88
CA LEU A 142 5.97 -6.58 8.23
C LEU A 142 6.12 -5.35 9.13
N GLU A 143 7.35 -4.95 9.39
CA GLU A 143 7.67 -3.69 10.01
C GLU A 143 8.64 -2.93 9.11
N LEU A 144 8.26 -1.69 8.77
CA LEU A 144 9.09 -0.73 8.09
C LEU A 144 9.73 0.12 9.17
N LYS A 145 11.06 0.10 9.26
CA LYS A 145 11.81 0.92 10.22
C LYS A 145 12.54 2.01 9.46
N PHE A 146 12.32 3.25 9.86
CA PHE A 146 12.87 4.41 9.18
C PHE A 146 13.82 5.16 10.09
N ASP A 147 14.83 5.72 9.47
CA ASP A 147 15.83 6.57 10.06
C ASP A 147 15.84 7.87 9.25
N LEU A 148 15.02 8.84 9.68
CA LEU A 148 14.61 10.00 8.87
C LEU A 148 15.17 11.32 9.39
N VAL A 149 15.32 11.46 10.70
CA VAL A 149 15.63 12.70 11.40
C VAL A 149 17.12 12.74 11.69
N GLN A 150 17.74 13.92 11.49
CA GLN A 150 19.13 14.10 11.89
C GLN A 150 19.28 13.95 13.40
N GLU A 151 20.20 13.10 13.82
CA GLU A 151 20.53 12.98 15.22
C GLU A 151 21.22 14.24 15.75
N PRO A 152 21.00 14.57 17.04
CA PRO A 152 21.90 15.45 17.77
C PRO A 152 23.35 14.99 17.65
N ARG A 153 24.29 15.95 17.67
CA ARG A 153 25.73 15.63 17.69
C ARG A 153 26.03 14.66 18.84
N ASP A 154 26.86 13.67 18.56
CA ASP A 154 27.32 12.61 19.49
C ASP A 154 26.30 11.52 19.85
N GLN A 155 25.17 11.43 19.14
CA GLN A 155 24.24 10.30 19.25
C GLN A 155 24.49 9.24 18.17
N ALA A 156 24.38 7.97 18.53
CA ALA A 156 24.49 6.87 17.57
C ALA A 156 23.24 6.82 16.68
N PRO A 157 23.39 6.40 15.39
CA PRO A 157 22.24 6.27 14.50
C PRO A 157 21.16 5.36 15.05
N SER A 158 19.90 5.76 14.94
CA SER A 158 18.77 4.97 15.43
C SER A 158 17.55 5.13 14.55
N PHE A 159 16.83 4.03 14.32
CA PHE A 159 15.52 4.10 13.70
C PHE A 159 14.56 4.90 14.59
N ASP A 160 14.11 6.04 14.08
CA ASP A 160 13.27 7.02 14.78
C ASP A 160 11.78 6.86 14.47
N ALA A 161 11.44 6.11 13.43
CA ALA A 161 10.07 5.90 13.02
C ALA A 161 9.78 4.49 12.52
N SER A 162 8.51 4.08 12.62
CA SER A 162 8.08 2.79 12.12
C SER A 162 6.63 2.75 11.65
N ALA A 163 6.36 1.78 10.78
CA ALA A 163 5.02 1.37 10.39
C ALA A 163 4.93 -0.15 10.40
N VAL A 164 3.85 -0.68 10.96
CA VAL A 164 3.64 -2.11 11.14
C VAL A 164 2.43 -2.54 10.36
N VAL A 165 2.56 -3.60 9.57
CA VAL A 165 1.46 -4.23 8.84
C VAL A 165 1.34 -5.68 9.29
N ASP A 166 0.11 -6.10 9.60
CA ASP A 166 -0.20 -7.50 9.80
C ASP A 166 -0.36 -8.18 8.44
N LEU A 167 0.50 -9.16 8.14
CA LEU A 167 0.53 -9.86 6.86
C LEU A 167 -0.56 -10.94 6.73
N GLN A 168 -1.18 -11.32 7.84
CA GLN A 168 -2.18 -12.39 7.89
C GLN A 168 -3.60 -11.89 8.17
N ALA A 169 -3.76 -10.62 8.55
CA ALA A 169 -5.06 -9.98 8.69
C ALA A 169 -5.81 -9.88 7.33
N GLY A 170 -7.14 -9.98 7.37
CA GLY A 170 -7.99 -9.93 6.17
C GLY A 170 -7.76 -11.13 5.24
N VAL A 171 -7.57 -10.87 3.94
CA VAL A 171 -7.16 -11.91 2.98
C VAL A 171 -5.63 -12.11 2.92
N GLY A 172 -4.87 -11.35 3.71
CA GLY A 172 -3.44 -11.52 4.04
C GLY A 172 -2.57 -12.17 2.97
N SER A 173 -1.95 -13.29 3.31
CA SER A 173 -1.09 -14.10 2.43
C SER A 173 -1.67 -14.39 1.05
N ARG A 174 -3.01 -14.54 0.92
CA ARG A 174 -3.66 -14.71 -0.39
C ARG A 174 -3.64 -13.45 -1.22
N ALA A 175 -3.71 -12.27 -0.60
CA ALA A 175 -3.60 -11.01 -1.33
C ALA A 175 -2.20 -10.84 -1.92
N VAL A 176 -1.16 -11.10 -1.12
CA VAL A 176 0.23 -11.06 -1.60
C VAL A 176 0.42 -12.06 -2.74
N ALA A 177 -0.05 -13.30 -2.58
CA ALA A 177 0.03 -14.33 -3.63
C ALA A 177 -0.73 -13.94 -4.91
N ALA A 178 -1.93 -13.36 -4.80
CA ALA A 178 -2.73 -12.95 -5.95
C ALA A 178 -2.03 -11.84 -6.77
N VAL A 179 -1.48 -10.83 -6.10
CA VAL A 179 -0.76 -9.75 -6.78
C VAL A 179 0.57 -10.24 -7.37
N ARG A 180 1.27 -11.19 -6.71
CA ARG A 180 2.46 -11.82 -7.29
C ARG A 180 2.17 -12.53 -8.62
N HIS A 181 0.99 -13.13 -8.75
CA HIS A 181 0.61 -13.76 -10.02
C HIS A 181 0.60 -12.77 -11.20
N CYS A 182 0.31 -11.49 -10.96
CA CYS A 182 0.42 -10.45 -11.99
C CYS A 182 1.87 -10.27 -12.49
N ALA A 183 2.86 -10.40 -11.60
CA ALA A 183 4.27 -10.30 -11.96
C ALA A 183 4.78 -11.55 -12.71
N ASP A 184 4.24 -12.73 -12.38
CA ASP A 184 4.57 -14.01 -13.03
C ASP A 184 3.92 -14.17 -14.41
N GLY A 185 2.87 -13.40 -14.68
CA GLY A 185 2.19 -13.37 -15.97
C GLY A 185 3.18 -13.01 -17.07
N SER A 186 3.47 -13.97 -17.94
CA SER A 186 4.46 -13.78 -18.99
C SER A 186 4.04 -12.72 -20.01
N THR A 187 5.03 -12.00 -20.49
CA THR A 187 5.34 -11.56 -21.88
C THR A 187 4.86 -12.48 -23.03
N GLN A 188 3.96 -13.44 -22.80
CA GLN A 188 3.42 -14.37 -23.79
C GLN A 188 2.68 -13.68 -24.95
N HIS A 189 2.24 -12.43 -24.78
CA HIS A 189 1.62 -11.68 -25.88
C HIS A 189 2.61 -11.19 -26.95
N LEU A 190 3.93 -11.22 -26.69
CA LEU A 190 4.95 -10.86 -27.69
C LEU A 190 5.51 -12.07 -28.49
N ALA A 191 5.22 -13.31 -28.07
CA ALA A 191 5.73 -14.50 -28.74
C ALA A 191 4.78 -15.07 -29.81
N GLU A 192 3.56 -14.55 -29.94
CA GLU A 192 2.59 -15.03 -30.94
C GLU A 192 2.54 -14.08 -32.14
N THR A 193 3.62 -14.06 -32.92
CA THR A 193 3.58 -13.54 -34.29
C THR A 193 2.92 -14.62 -35.18
N PRO A 194 1.77 -14.37 -35.82
CA PRO A 194 1.19 -15.33 -36.75
C PRO A 194 2.16 -15.52 -37.93
N ARG A 195 2.60 -16.76 -38.19
CA ARG A 195 3.27 -17.07 -39.46
C ARG A 195 2.26 -16.86 -40.60
N PRO A 196 2.59 -16.06 -41.64
CA PRO A 196 1.81 -16.09 -42.85
C PRO A 196 2.00 -17.45 -43.52
N SER A 197 0.90 -18.20 -43.66
CA SER A 197 0.83 -19.37 -44.51
C SER A 197 1.07 -18.96 -45.97
N ARG A 198 2.09 -19.53 -46.60
CA ARG A 198 2.28 -19.54 -48.05
C ARG A 198 2.24 -20.99 -48.53
#